data_AF-T1EK12-F1
#
_entry.id   AF-T1EK12-F1
#
_cell.length_a   1.000
_cell.length_b   1.000
_cell.length_c   1.000
_cell.angle_alpha   90.00
_cell.angle_beta   90.00
_cell.angle_gamma   90.00
#
_symmetry.space_group_name_H-M   'P 1'
#
loop_
_entity.id
_entity.type
_entity.pdbx_description
1 polymer ?
#
loop_
_entity_poly.entity_id
_entity_poly.type
_entity_poly.pdbx_seq_one_letter_code
_entity_poly.pdbx_strand_id
1 'polypeptide(L)'
;FLANITFIHTGRLTFEVIYPVELCCVNILFYTQEQLKIVNPRSSCWNKQNIIKTEEEQILRLTPTFTWSGCQQVEQKGVSKYICEGGKSF
;
A
#
# COMPACT_ATOMS: atom_id res chain seq x y z
N PHE A 1 10.05 0.06 2.10
CA PHE A 1 10.15 1.31 1.32
C PHE A 1 9.09 2.28 1.83
N LEU A 2 9.49 3.50 2.17
CA LEU A 2 8.58 4.61 2.49
C LEU A 2 8.89 5.68 1.46
N ALA A 3 7.96 5.93 0.53
CA ALA A 3 7.99 7.15 -0.26
C ALA A 3 7.22 8.21 0.56
N ASN A 4 7.88 9.32 0.90
CA ASN A 4 7.21 10.43 1.58
C ASN A 4 6.68 11.38 0.50
N ILE A 5 5.41 11.22 0.14
CA ILE A 5 4.71 12.04 -0.85
C ILE A 5 3.51 12.66 -0.13
N THR A 6 3.38 13.98 -0.17
CA THR A 6 2.26 14.72 0.45
C THR A 6 1.45 15.42 -0.64
N PHE A 7 0.14 15.25 -0.60
CA PHE A 7 -0.81 15.99 -1.45
C PHE A 7 -1.51 17.06 -0.59
N ILE A 8 -1.50 18.32 -1.03
CA ILE A 8 -2.10 19.46 -0.29
C ILE A 8 -3.48 19.83 -0.87
N HIS A 9 -3.70 19.53 -2.15
CA HIS A 9 -4.94 19.75 -2.87
C HIS A 9 -5.30 18.45 -3.60
N THR A 10 -5.86 18.55 -4.80
CA THR A 10 -6.10 17.41 -5.66
C THR A 10 -4.81 16.80 -6.17
N GLY A 11 -4.69 15.48 -6.06
CA GLY A 11 -3.54 14.73 -6.54
C GLY A 11 -3.92 13.31 -6.95
N ARG A 12 -3.17 12.74 -7.89
CA ARG A 12 -3.31 11.33 -8.27
C ARG A 12 -2.00 10.62 -7.99
N LEU A 13 -2.06 9.63 -7.11
CA LEU A 13 -1.00 8.65 -6.97
C LEU A 13 -1.20 7.57 -8.01
N THR A 14 -0.19 7.28 -8.82
CA THR A 14 -0.10 6.07 -9.64
C THR A 14 1.00 5.19 -9.07
N PHE A 15 0.80 3.89 -9.04
CA PHE A 15 1.77 2.93 -8.50
C PHE A 15 1.88 1.69 -9.37
N GLU A 16 3.08 1.11 -9.36
CA GLU A 16 3.39 -0.23 -9.84
C GLU A 16 4.20 -0.90 -8.72
N VAL A 17 3.66 -1.99 -8.15
CA VAL A 17 4.29 -2.72 -7.06
C VAL A 17 4.40 -4.18 -7.42
N ILE A 18 5.62 -4.71 -7.40
CA ILE A 18 5.92 -6.10 -7.69
C ILE A 18 6.48 -6.76 -6.42
N TYR A 19 5.89 -7.86 -5.99
CA TYR A 19 6.37 -8.61 -4.82
C TYR A 19 6.13 -10.13 -4.97
N PRO A 20 6.97 -10.98 -4.38
CA PRO A 20 6.75 -12.42 -4.33
C PRO A 20 5.45 -12.78 -3.61
N VAL A 21 4.75 -13.80 -4.07
CA VAL A 21 3.50 -14.29 -3.43
C VAL A 21 3.73 -14.70 -1.97
N GLU A 22 4.94 -15.22 -1.67
CA GLU A 22 5.36 -15.64 -0.33
C GLU A 22 5.44 -14.48 0.69
N LEU A 23 5.71 -13.26 0.23
CA LEU A 23 5.86 -12.08 1.09
C LEU A 23 4.52 -11.47 1.50
N CYS A 24 3.41 -12.20 1.33
CA CYS A 24 2.12 -11.65 1.72
C CYS A 24 2.20 -11.04 3.13
N CYS A 25 1.73 -9.82 3.36
CA CYS A 25 0.85 -9.04 2.50
C CYS A 25 1.34 -7.59 2.44
N VAL A 26 1.23 -6.97 1.25
CA VAL A 26 1.72 -5.62 1.00
C VAL A 26 0.53 -4.67 0.93
N ASN A 27 0.59 -3.59 1.69
CA ASN A 27 -0.41 -2.53 1.69
C ASN A 27 0.28 -1.19 1.48
N ILE A 28 -0.38 -0.27 0.78
CA ILE A 28 -0.01 1.14 0.80
C ILE A 28 -0.84 1.80 1.90
N LEU A 29 -0.15 2.42 2.86
CA LEU A 29 -0.78 3.12 3.98
C LEU A 29 -0.70 4.62 3.74
N PHE A 30 -1.83 5.31 3.81
CA PHE A 30 -1.91 6.76 3.71
C PHE A 30 -2.05 7.32 5.12
N TYR A 31 -1.23 8.31 5.45
CA TYR A 31 -1.29 9.00 6.73
C TYR A 31 -1.65 10.46 6.50
N THR A 32 -2.49 11.00 7.38
CA THR A 32 -2.64 12.45 7.50
C THR A 32 -1.39 13.06 8.12
N GLN A 33 -1.24 14.37 8.02
CA GLN A 33 -0.10 15.08 8.60
C GLN A 33 0.01 14.87 10.13
N GLU A 34 -1.12 14.76 10.84
CA GLU A 34 -1.15 14.50 12.28
C GLU A 34 -0.79 13.06 12.61
N GLN A 35 -1.29 12.08 11.84
CA GLN A 35 -0.95 10.68 12.04
C GLN A 35 0.54 10.41 11.75
N LEU A 36 1.13 11.08 10.76
CA LEU A 36 2.54 10.89 10.43
C LEU A 36 3.46 11.24 11.61
N LYS A 37 3.09 12.19 12.47
CA LYS A 37 3.86 12.58 13.67
C LYS A 37 4.00 11.45 14.69
N ILE A 38 3.06 10.49 14.70
CA ILE A 38 3.06 9.35 15.62
C ILE A 38 3.55 8.05 14.96
N VAL A 39 3.81 8.05 13.64
CA VAL A 39 4.36 6.89 12.94
C VAL A 39 5.83 6.70 13.34
N ASN A 40 6.11 5.63 14.08
CA ASN A 40 7.48 5.22 14.35
C ASN A 40 8.02 4.34 13.21
N PRO A 41 9.12 4.74 12.51
CA PRO A 41 9.68 3.95 11.41
C PRO A 41 10.11 2.53 11.80
N ARG A 42 10.52 2.32 13.06
CA ARG A 42 10.97 1.04 13.61
C ARG A 42 9.84 0.15 14.12
N SER A 43 8.61 0.64 14.12
CA SER A 43 7.45 -0.15 14.55
C SER A 43 7.08 -1.22 13.53
N SER A 44 6.41 -2.27 14.01
CA SER A 44 5.90 -3.37 13.19
C SER A 44 4.84 -2.90 12.18
N CYS A 45 4.62 -3.69 11.12
CA CYS A 45 3.55 -3.40 10.15
C CYS A 45 2.18 -3.27 10.81
N TRP A 46 1.89 -4.10 11.81
CA TRP A 46 0.63 -4.04 12.57
C TRP A 46 0.47 -2.74 13.34
N ASN A 47 1.52 -2.27 14.01
CA ASN A 47 1.48 -1.01 14.74
C ASN A 47 1.26 0.18 13.80
N LYS A 48 1.90 0.15 12.63
CA LYS A 48 1.72 1.16 11.58
C LYS A 48 0.29 1.18 11.04
N GLN A 49 -0.34 0.03 10.85
CA GLN A 49 -1.73 -0.06 10.41
C GLN A 49 -2.72 0.36 11.50
N ASN A 50 -2.43 0.07 12.78
CA ASN A 50 -3.31 0.44 13.89
C ASN A 50 -3.50 1.96 14.04
N ILE A 51 -2.54 2.77 13.59
CA ILE A 51 -2.64 4.24 13.59
C ILE A 51 -3.81 4.75 12.72
N ILE A 52 -4.17 4.01 11.67
CA ILE A 52 -5.18 4.42 10.66
C ILE A 52 -6.41 3.51 10.65
N LYS A 53 -6.53 2.59 11.62
CA LYS A 53 -7.53 1.51 11.61
C LYS A 53 -8.99 2.00 11.65
N THR A 54 -9.23 3.26 12.01
CA THR A 54 -10.56 3.88 11.99
C THR A 54 -11.02 4.26 10.58
N GLU A 55 -10.13 4.31 9.59
CA GLU A 55 -10.43 4.79 8.24
C GLU A 55 -9.93 3.80 7.17
N GLU A 56 -10.81 2.88 6.73
CA GLU A 56 -10.50 1.86 5.71
C GLU A 56 -9.96 2.47 4.40
N GLU A 57 -10.35 3.70 4.05
CA GLU A 57 -9.90 4.41 2.84
C GLU A 57 -8.42 4.80 2.85
N GLN A 58 -7.79 4.79 4.03
CA GLN A 58 -6.36 5.03 4.23
C GLN A 58 -5.50 3.79 3.98
N ILE A 59 -6.12 2.62 3.74
CA ILE A 59 -5.42 1.36 3.46
C ILE A 59 -5.74 0.88 2.06
N LEU A 60 -4.76 0.95 1.16
CA LEU A 60 -4.83 0.28 -0.13
C LEU A 60 -4.21 -1.11 -0.02
N ARG A 61 -5.07 -2.13 0.06
CA ARG A 61 -4.66 -3.53 0.10
C ARG A 61 -4.22 -4.00 -1.28
N LEU A 62 -2.95 -4.34 -1.44
CA LEU A 62 -2.43 -4.91 -2.69
C LEU A 62 -2.64 -6.42 -2.61
N THR A 63 -3.73 -6.87 -3.24
CA THR A 63 -4.12 -8.28 -3.27
C THR A 63 -4.99 -8.54 -4.48
N PRO A 64 -4.84 -9.69 -5.17
CA PRO A 64 -5.69 -10.04 -6.31
C PRO A 64 -7.16 -10.24 -5.92
N THR A 65 -7.47 -10.37 -4.63
CA THR A 65 -8.85 -10.56 -4.14
C THR A 65 -9.72 -9.32 -4.37
N PHE A 66 -9.12 -8.13 -4.47
CA PHE A 66 -9.84 -6.89 -4.73
C PHE A 66 -9.53 -6.41 -6.15
N THR A 67 -10.56 -6.29 -6.98
CA THR A 67 -10.41 -5.85 -8.37
C THR A 67 -9.83 -4.44 -8.51
N TRP A 68 -10.07 -3.57 -7.52
CA TRP A 68 -9.57 -2.19 -7.50
C TRP A 68 -8.07 -2.07 -7.15
N SER A 69 -7.42 -3.15 -6.68
CA SER A 69 -5.99 -3.12 -6.33
C SER A 69 -5.08 -3.25 -7.57
N GLY A 70 -5.65 -3.68 -8.70
CA GLY A 70 -4.94 -3.92 -9.95
C GLY A 70 -3.90 -5.04 -9.87
N CYS A 71 -4.00 -5.90 -8.87
CA CYS A 71 -3.05 -6.99 -8.64
C CYS A 71 -3.37 -8.22 -9.49
N GLN A 72 -2.35 -8.72 -10.20
CA GLN A 72 -2.40 -9.97 -10.93
C GLN A 72 -1.24 -10.87 -10.51
N GLN A 73 -1.50 -12.17 -10.36
CA GLN A 73 -0.45 -13.14 -10.14
C GLN A 73 0.19 -13.52 -11.47
N VAL A 74 1.51 -13.42 -11.54
CA VAL A 74 2.30 -13.80 -12.70
C VAL A 74 3.39 -14.77 -12.25
N GLU A 75 3.56 -15.85 -12.99
CA GLU A 75 4.67 -16.78 -12.79
C GLU A 75 5.82 -16.41 -13.73
N GLN A 76 6.97 -16.09 -13.16
CA GLN A 76 8.13 -15.69 -13.94
C GLN A 76 9.36 -16.45 -13.46
N LYS A 77 9.94 -17.28 -14.34
CA LYS A 77 11.13 -18.11 -14.04
C LYS A 77 10.93 -19.02 -12.81
N GLY A 78 9.74 -19.59 -12.65
CA GLY A 78 9.40 -20.49 -11.54
C GLY A 78 9.13 -19.79 -10.20
N VAL A 79 9.07 -18.46 -10.17
CA VAL A 79 8.70 -17.68 -8.99
C VAL A 79 7.36 -17.00 -9.25
N SER A 80 6.38 -17.28 -8.39
CA SER A 80 5.10 -16.58 -8.40
C SER A 80 5.24 -15.20 -7.77
N LYS A 81 4.80 -14.16 -8.50
CA LYS A 81 4.80 -12.78 -8.05
C LYS A 81 3.42 -12.16 -8.23
N TYR A 82 3.11 -11.17 -7.42
CA TYR A 82 2.04 -10.23 -7.68
C TYR A 82 2.62 -9.00 -8.38
N ILE A 83 1.95 -8.57 -9.44
CA ILE A 83 2.17 -7.28 -10.11
C ILE A 83 0.90 -6.47 -9.90
N CYS A 84 1.01 -5.36 -9.18
CA CYS A 84 -0.12 -4.50 -8.84
C CYS A 84 0.06 -3.12 -9.46
N GLU A 85 -0.80 -2.79 -10.40
CA GLU A 85 -0.80 -1.51 -11.12
C GLU A 85 -2.10 -0.77 -10.86
N GLY A 86 -2.00 0.47 -10.40
CA GLY A 86 -3.20 1.22 -10.11
C GLY A 86 -2.96 2.69 -9.80
N GLY A 87 -4.02 3.34 -9.36
CA GLY A 87 -3.91 4.69 -8.84
C GLY A 87 -5.06 5.07 -7.95
N LYS A 88 -4.79 6.03 -7.07
CA LYS A 88 -5.76 6.62 -6.14
C LYS A 88 -5.73 8.14 -6.29
N SER A 89 -6.90 8.73 -6.47
CA SER A 89 -7.10 10.17 -6.42
C SER A 89 -7.39 10.61 -4.98
N PHE A 90 -6.93 11.81 -4.63
CA PHE A 90 -7.12 12.49 -3.36
C PHE A 90 -7.71 13.87 -3.60
#